data_AF-Q3JXU3-F1
#
_entry.id   AF-Q3JXU3-F1
#
_cell.length_a   1.000
_cell.length_b   1.000
_cell.length_c   1.000
_cell.angle_alpha   90.00
_cell.angle_beta   90.00
_cell.angle_gamma   90.00
#
_symmetry.space_group_name_H-M   'P 1'
#
loop_
_entity.id
_entity.type
_entity.pdbx_description
1 polymer ?
#
loop_
_entity_poly.entity_id
_entity_poly.type
_entity_poly.pdbx_seq_one_letter_code
_entity_poly.pdbx_strand_id
1 'polypeptide(L)'
;MATAAARRAAGRVFCNRGAGGIGRKIAVEAAEGRVRCARARGAQQQEERAPRRFHVERETGAAACRFDRCAMSPCPLDRVSRSVWRHTMKMNRWIEVAFAAGCLCTAGLASAQVKIGVTVSATGAAASLGIPEKNTVALLPKEIGGKRVEYIVLDDASDTSRAVQNTRKLIDEDHVDAIVGSSITPNALAMIDVVAQGKTPAISLAASAHIIAPMDAKRAWVFKTPQNDRLMADALAGYMAKHGVKTVGFIGFADAYGDGWYGVFSAAAAANGLRIVANERYNRTDASVTGQVLKTLGARPDAVLIAGAGTPAALPAKTLKARGYTGKVYQTHGVANNDFLRVCGKDCDGELLPAGPVLVADQLPDSNPAKQPALAYKAAYEKAYGAAAVSTFGGHVWDAGLMLQRAIPDALKKAQPGTPAFREALRGALENVKDLPVSHGVINTTPADHNGFDTRARVIVQIVGDKWKLQAD
;
A
#
# COMPACT_ATOMS: atom_id res chain seq x y z
N MET A 1 17.59 31.68 -53.67
CA MET A 1 18.97 31.86 -53.20
C MET A 1 18.95 31.79 -51.67
N ALA A 2 18.97 30.60 -51.07
CA ALA A 2 20.16 29.83 -50.69
C ALA A 2 21.02 30.60 -49.65
N THR A 3 21.04 30.17 -48.39
CA THR A 3 22.08 29.23 -47.95
C THR A 3 21.72 28.49 -46.66
N ALA A 4 21.97 27.18 -46.70
CA ALA A 4 21.89 26.24 -45.60
C ALA A 4 23.23 26.17 -44.84
N ALA A 5 23.20 25.83 -43.55
CA ALA A 5 24.38 25.36 -42.82
C ALA A 5 24.00 24.21 -41.88
N ALA A 6 24.25 22.99 -42.36
CA ALA A 6 24.23 21.76 -41.60
C ALA A 6 25.48 21.66 -40.70
N ARG A 7 25.32 21.16 -39.46
CA ARG A 7 26.44 20.64 -38.67
C ARG A 7 26.14 19.22 -38.19
N ARG A 8 27.20 18.43 -38.30
CA ARG A 8 27.26 16.97 -38.38
C ARG A 8 26.99 16.29 -37.03
N ALA A 9 26.22 15.21 -37.10
CA ALA A 9 26.23 14.14 -36.11
C ALA A 9 27.48 13.28 -36.31
N ALA A 10 28.14 12.91 -35.21
CA ALA A 10 29.17 11.88 -35.18
C ALA A 10 28.73 10.78 -34.21
N GLY A 11 28.07 9.76 -34.75
CA GLY A 11 27.93 8.47 -34.08
C GLY A 11 29.20 7.65 -34.31
N ARG A 12 29.74 7.03 -33.26
CA ARG A 12 30.69 5.93 -33.36
C ARG A 12 30.04 4.68 -32.79
N VAL A 13 29.64 3.80 -33.70
CA VAL A 13 29.50 2.36 -33.46
C VAL A 13 30.86 1.76 -33.77
N PHE A 14 31.41 0.94 -32.87
CA PHE A 14 32.43 -0.02 -33.25
C PHE A 14 32.11 -1.40 -32.69
N CYS A 15 32.04 -2.35 -33.62
CA CYS A 15 31.81 -3.76 -33.41
C CYS A 15 32.95 -4.45 -32.67
N ASN A 16 32.53 -5.47 -31.94
CA ASN A 16 33.31 -6.52 -31.31
C ASN A 16 34.02 -7.41 -32.34
N ARG A 17 35.32 -7.68 -32.14
CA ARG A 17 36.03 -8.87 -32.68
C ARG A 17 37.15 -9.24 -31.71
N GLY A 18 37.05 -10.44 -31.15
CA GLY A 18 38.09 -11.05 -30.33
C GLY A 18 39.21 -11.64 -31.18
N ALA A 19 40.41 -11.68 -30.60
CA ALA A 19 41.46 -12.65 -30.88
C ALA A 19 42.40 -12.70 -29.67
N GLY A 20 42.78 -13.91 -29.26
CA GLY A 20 43.43 -14.23 -28.01
C GLY A 20 44.89 -13.78 -27.87
N GLY A 21 45.42 -14.00 -26.68
CA GLY A 21 46.83 -13.78 -26.35
C GLY A 21 47.13 -14.30 -24.95
N ILE A 22 47.90 -15.37 -24.91
CA ILE A 22 48.33 -16.17 -23.76
C ILE A 22 49.34 -15.38 -22.92
N GLY A 23 49.27 -15.48 -21.59
CA GLY A 23 50.28 -14.90 -20.70
C GLY A 23 50.18 -15.43 -19.27
N ARG A 24 50.63 -16.67 -19.05
CA ARG A 24 50.92 -17.23 -17.72
C ARG A 24 52.03 -16.43 -17.05
N LYS A 25 51.87 -16.10 -15.77
CA LYS A 25 52.98 -15.99 -14.81
C LYS A 25 52.72 -16.92 -13.63
N ILE A 26 53.49 -18.00 -13.60
CA ILE A 26 53.90 -18.83 -12.45
C ILE A 26 55.38 -18.35 -12.26
N ALA A 27 55.97 -18.13 -11.08
CA ALA A 27 56.04 -18.96 -9.88
C ALA A 27 56.88 -18.23 -8.79
N VAL A 28 56.69 -18.67 -7.52
CA VAL A 28 57.72 -19.02 -6.50
C VAL A 28 58.48 -17.83 -5.86
N GLU A 29 58.61 -17.67 -4.53
CA GLU A 29 59.05 -18.66 -3.52
C GLU A 29 58.62 -18.34 -2.06
N ALA A 30 58.50 -19.43 -1.27
CA ALA A 30 58.39 -19.53 0.20
C ALA A 30 59.64 -18.95 0.93
N ALA A 31 59.67 -18.63 2.23
CA ALA A 31 59.36 -19.51 3.38
C ALA A 31 59.40 -18.80 4.76
N GLU A 32 58.68 -19.41 5.72
CA GLU A 32 58.93 -19.60 7.17
C GLU A 32 58.94 -18.46 8.21
N GLY A 33 58.14 -18.63 9.29
CA GLY A 33 58.29 -17.83 10.52
C GLY A 33 57.19 -17.88 11.60
N ARG A 34 56.87 -19.08 12.15
CA ARG A 34 56.33 -19.40 13.50
C ARG A 34 55.38 -18.41 14.24
N VAL A 35 54.16 -18.87 14.57
CA VAL A 35 53.42 -18.41 15.77
C VAL A 35 53.08 -19.61 16.65
N ARG A 36 53.45 -19.50 17.93
CA ARG A 36 53.34 -20.54 18.97
C ARG A 36 51.90 -20.66 19.48
N CYS A 37 51.46 -21.90 19.66
CA CYS A 37 50.37 -22.29 20.56
C CYS A 37 50.85 -22.21 22.02
N ALA A 38 50.02 -21.67 22.91
CA ALA A 38 50.11 -21.89 24.35
C ALA A 38 48.72 -22.22 24.90
N ARG A 39 48.71 -23.20 25.80
CA ARG A 39 47.58 -23.96 26.36
C ARG A 39 47.53 -23.68 27.88
N ALA A 40 46.33 -23.71 28.47
CA ALA A 40 45.98 -24.00 29.89
C ALA A 40 44.91 -23.02 30.42
N ARG A 41 43.94 -23.37 31.28
CA ARG A 41 43.32 -24.63 31.74
C ARG A 41 42.14 -24.23 32.64
N GLY A 42 41.06 -25.02 32.60
CA GLY A 42 40.13 -25.28 33.71
C GLY A 42 38.86 -24.40 33.80
N ALA A 43 37.71 -24.86 34.28
CA ALA A 43 37.00 -26.16 34.33
C ALA A 43 35.67 -25.91 35.08
N GLN A 44 34.57 -26.52 34.60
CA GLN A 44 33.36 -27.05 35.29
C GLN A 44 32.13 -26.82 34.40
N GLN A 45 31.71 -27.81 33.60
CA GLN A 45 30.80 -28.93 33.94
C GLN A 45 29.45 -28.48 34.51
N GLN A 46 28.40 -28.59 33.68
CA GLN A 46 27.26 -29.44 34.01
C GLN A 46 26.68 -30.05 32.73
N GLU A 47 26.23 -31.27 32.90
CA GLU A 47 26.00 -32.33 31.93
C GLU A 47 24.49 -32.55 31.81
N GLU A 48 23.95 -32.64 30.59
CA GLU A 48 22.72 -33.38 30.36
C GLU A 48 22.74 -34.01 28.96
N ARG A 49 22.68 -35.35 28.96
CA ARG A 49 22.66 -36.23 27.80
C ARG A 49 21.23 -36.44 27.33
N ALA A 50 20.98 -36.44 26.01
CA ALA A 50 20.54 -37.63 25.29
C ALA A 50 20.37 -37.34 23.77
N PRO A 51 20.64 -38.32 22.88
CA PRO A 51 20.88 -38.05 21.46
C PRO A 51 19.69 -38.44 20.56
N ARG A 52 19.53 -37.75 19.43
CA ARG A 52 18.92 -38.34 18.22
C ARG A 52 19.82 -38.08 17.01
N ARG A 53 20.40 -39.16 16.50
CA ARG A 53 21.10 -39.26 15.22
C ARG A 53 20.09 -39.01 14.10
N PHE A 54 20.41 -38.12 13.16
CA PHE A 54 19.89 -38.17 11.80
C PHE A 54 21.06 -38.44 10.87
N HIS A 55 20.98 -39.57 10.16
CA HIS A 55 21.86 -39.95 9.08
C HIS A 55 21.50 -39.11 7.85
N VAL A 56 22.52 -38.53 7.22
CA VAL A 56 22.46 -37.98 5.87
C VAL A 56 23.07 -39.03 4.96
N GLU A 57 22.26 -39.62 4.10
CA GLU A 57 22.72 -40.49 3.02
C GLU A 57 22.45 -39.79 1.69
N ARG A 58 23.54 -39.58 0.94
CA ARG A 58 23.57 -39.20 -0.47
C ARG A 58 23.87 -40.47 -1.26
N GLU A 59 22.97 -40.87 -2.15
CA GLU A 59 23.27 -41.69 -3.34
C GLU A 59 22.36 -41.17 -4.47
N THR A 60 22.87 -40.52 -5.53
CA THR A 60 23.37 -41.09 -6.80
C THR A 60 22.50 -42.21 -7.38
N GLY A 61 21.96 -41.99 -8.59
CA GLY A 61 21.46 -43.11 -9.42
C GLY A 61 20.40 -42.71 -10.44
N ALA A 62 20.83 -42.20 -11.59
CA ALA A 62 20.01 -42.20 -12.80
C ALA A 62 19.88 -43.63 -13.33
N ALA A 63 18.66 -44.07 -13.64
CA ALA A 63 18.44 -45.20 -14.55
C ALA A 63 17.08 -45.05 -15.23
N ALA A 64 17.13 -44.84 -16.53
CA ALA A 64 16.00 -44.88 -17.43
C ALA A 64 15.59 -46.35 -17.66
N CYS A 65 14.30 -46.65 -17.54
CA CYS A 65 13.70 -47.84 -18.12
C CYS A 65 12.56 -47.41 -19.06
N ARG A 66 12.84 -47.47 -20.36
CA ARG A 66 11.86 -47.70 -21.41
C ARG A 66 11.46 -49.16 -21.35
N PHE A 67 10.17 -49.48 -21.39
CA PHE A 67 9.67 -50.67 -22.08
C PHE A 67 8.19 -50.47 -22.46
N ASP A 68 8.01 -50.35 -23.77
CA ASP A 68 6.98 -50.88 -24.66
C ASP A 68 5.48 -50.84 -24.35
N ARG A 69 4.81 -50.29 -25.38
CA ARG A 69 3.40 -50.43 -25.71
C ARG A 69 3.05 -51.90 -25.93
N CYS A 70 2.02 -52.38 -25.26
CA CYS A 70 1.19 -53.46 -25.78
C CYS A 70 -0.20 -52.91 -26.10
N ALA A 71 -0.51 -52.86 -27.39
CA ALA A 71 -1.86 -52.74 -27.92
C ALA A 71 -2.53 -54.11 -27.86
N MET A 72 -3.75 -54.19 -27.35
CA MET A 72 -4.65 -55.31 -27.59
C MET A 72 -6.02 -54.77 -28.02
N SER A 73 -6.37 -55.13 -29.25
CA SER A 73 -7.64 -54.89 -29.92
C SER A 73 -8.78 -55.72 -29.30
N PRO A 74 -10.05 -55.36 -29.57
CA PRO A 74 -11.22 -55.91 -28.87
C PRO A 74 -11.73 -57.22 -29.50
N CYS A 75 -12.31 -58.09 -28.67
CA CYS A 75 -13.04 -59.28 -29.11
C CYS A 75 -14.55 -59.12 -28.82
N PRO A 76 -15.46 -59.58 -29.71
CA PRO A 76 -16.88 -59.24 -29.68
C PRO A 76 -17.80 -60.40 -29.23
N LEU A 77 -19.10 -60.07 -29.11
CA LEU A 77 -20.31 -60.92 -29.14
C LEU A 77 -20.79 -61.56 -27.81
N ASP A 78 -21.95 -61.10 -27.32
CA ASP A 78 -23.25 -61.80 -27.42
C ASP A 78 -24.32 -60.93 -26.74
N ARG A 79 -25.33 -60.38 -27.42
CA ARG A 79 -26.54 -61.01 -27.99
C ARG A 79 -27.35 -61.81 -26.95
N VAL A 80 -28.12 -61.10 -26.12
CA VAL A 80 -29.32 -61.66 -25.47
C VAL A 80 -30.54 -60.77 -25.75
N SER A 81 -31.42 -61.36 -26.54
CA SER A 81 -32.89 -61.35 -26.57
C SER A 81 -33.69 -60.05 -26.36
N ARG A 82 -34.58 -59.82 -27.32
CA ARG A 82 -35.66 -58.82 -27.34
C ARG A 82 -36.88 -59.31 -26.55
N SER A 83 -37.69 -58.31 -26.17
CA SER A 83 -39.13 -58.36 -25.91
C SER A 83 -39.57 -59.06 -24.62
N VAL A 84 -40.11 -58.28 -23.68
CA VAL A 84 -41.55 -58.17 -23.35
C VAL A 84 -41.67 -56.89 -22.50
N TRP A 85 -42.87 -56.28 -22.44
CA TRP A 85 -43.24 -55.02 -21.75
C TRP A 85 -43.32 -53.78 -22.64
N ARG A 86 -44.21 -53.87 -23.64
CA ARG A 86 -45.09 -52.75 -23.98
C ARG A 86 -46.42 -52.97 -23.26
N HIS A 87 -46.97 -51.85 -22.75
CA HIS A 87 -48.34 -51.61 -22.28
C HIS A 87 -48.50 -51.29 -20.79
N THR A 88 -48.20 -50.03 -20.42
CA THR A 88 -49.08 -49.13 -19.64
C THR A 88 -48.32 -47.84 -19.29
N MET A 89 -48.25 -46.88 -20.21
CA MET A 89 -48.00 -45.46 -19.87
C MET A 89 -48.59 -44.57 -20.97
N LYS A 90 -49.91 -44.34 -20.89
CA LYS A 90 -50.62 -43.29 -21.63
C LYS A 90 -51.58 -42.61 -20.66
N MET A 91 -51.05 -41.82 -19.73
CA MET A 91 -51.72 -40.68 -19.11
C MET A 91 -50.72 -40.03 -18.14
N ASN A 92 -50.79 -38.71 -17.99
CA ASN A 92 -49.94 -37.83 -17.17
C ASN A 92 -48.65 -37.24 -17.79
N ARG A 93 -48.68 -36.85 -19.08
CA ARG A 93 -47.66 -35.94 -19.65
C ARG A 93 -47.85 -34.46 -19.31
N TRP A 94 -48.89 -34.10 -18.55
CA TRP A 94 -49.24 -32.71 -18.21
C TRP A 94 -48.82 -32.30 -16.79
N ILE A 95 -48.49 -33.25 -15.90
CA ILE A 95 -48.09 -32.96 -14.52
C ILE A 95 -46.56 -32.74 -14.40
N GLU A 96 -45.75 -33.38 -15.25
CA GLU A 96 -44.29 -33.21 -15.25
C GLU A 96 -43.84 -31.83 -15.77
N VAL A 97 -44.61 -31.20 -16.68
CA VAL A 97 -44.28 -29.86 -17.21
C VAL A 97 -44.57 -28.76 -16.19
N ALA A 98 -45.58 -28.94 -15.32
CA ALA A 98 -45.92 -27.97 -14.28
C ALA A 98 -44.89 -27.97 -13.12
N PHE A 99 -44.32 -29.14 -12.78
CA PHE A 99 -43.30 -29.23 -11.72
C PHE A 99 -41.92 -28.76 -12.19
N ALA A 100 -41.57 -28.95 -13.47
CA ALA A 100 -40.33 -28.42 -14.05
C ALA A 100 -40.35 -26.88 -14.19
N ALA A 101 -41.52 -26.28 -14.47
CA ALA A 101 -41.66 -24.82 -14.55
C ALA A 101 -41.62 -24.13 -13.17
N GLY A 102 -42.03 -24.80 -12.09
CA GLY A 102 -41.99 -24.26 -10.72
C GLY A 102 -40.57 -24.14 -10.14
N CYS A 103 -39.67 -25.06 -10.48
CA CYS A 103 -38.29 -25.06 -9.96
C CYS A 103 -37.34 -24.06 -10.65
N LEU A 104 -37.71 -23.52 -11.81
CA LEU A 104 -36.92 -22.51 -12.53
C LEU A 104 -37.14 -21.08 -12.01
N CYS A 105 -38.18 -20.84 -11.21
CA CYS A 105 -38.48 -19.51 -10.65
C CYS A 105 -37.88 -19.25 -9.25
N THR A 106 -37.34 -20.26 -8.57
CA THR A 106 -36.75 -20.10 -7.23
C THR A 106 -35.22 -19.99 -7.21
N ALA A 107 -34.54 -20.14 -8.35
CA ALA A 107 -33.08 -19.98 -8.44
C ALA A 107 -32.60 -18.50 -8.49
N GLY A 108 -33.53 -17.52 -8.52
CA GLY A 108 -33.23 -16.13 -8.86
C GLY A 108 -33.10 -15.13 -7.69
N LEU A 109 -33.15 -15.55 -6.43
CA LEU A 109 -33.08 -14.63 -5.27
C LEU A 109 -32.02 -15.05 -4.24
N ALA A 110 -30.89 -15.59 -4.69
CA ALA A 110 -29.68 -15.47 -3.89
C ALA A 110 -29.37 -13.97 -3.80
N SER A 111 -29.68 -13.34 -2.67
CA SER A 111 -29.34 -11.93 -2.45
C SER A 111 -27.82 -11.79 -2.55
N ALA A 112 -27.35 -11.33 -3.72
CA ALA A 112 -25.93 -11.16 -3.98
C ALA A 112 -25.35 -10.19 -2.93
N GLN A 113 -24.42 -10.71 -2.12
CA GLN A 113 -23.66 -9.91 -1.14
C GLN A 113 -22.67 -9.02 -1.89
N VAL A 114 -22.37 -7.84 -1.32
CA VAL A 114 -21.32 -6.96 -1.82
C VAL A 114 -19.98 -7.49 -1.34
N LYS A 115 -19.03 -7.69 -2.25
CA LYS A 115 -17.68 -8.15 -1.91
C LYS A 115 -16.68 -7.01 -2.02
N ILE A 116 -15.91 -6.77 -0.97
CA ILE A 116 -14.86 -5.75 -0.94
C ILE A 116 -13.52 -6.44 -0.70
N GLY A 117 -12.62 -6.33 -1.67
CA GLY A 117 -11.24 -6.76 -1.52
C GLY A 117 -10.43 -5.71 -0.78
N VAL A 118 -9.59 -6.12 0.16
CA VAL A 118 -8.69 -5.24 0.88
C VAL A 118 -7.27 -5.78 0.73
N THR A 119 -6.34 -4.99 0.18
CA THR A 119 -4.92 -5.34 0.16
C THR A 119 -4.13 -4.27 0.89
N VAL A 120 -3.41 -4.64 1.93
CA VAL A 120 -2.70 -3.70 2.81
C VAL A 120 -1.33 -4.23 3.18
N SER A 121 -0.42 -3.33 3.54
CA SER A 121 0.94 -3.64 3.96
C SER A 121 0.99 -3.99 5.45
N ALA A 122 0.36 -5.11 5.83
CA ALA A 122 0.31 -5.55 7.23
C ALA A 122 1.66 -6.14 7.71
N THR A 123 2.55 -6.51 6.79
CA THR A 123 3.95 -6.83 7.06
C THR A 123 4.90 -5.99 6.20
N GLY A 124 6.21 -6.13 6.44
CA GLY A 124 7.24 -5.37 5.75
C GLY A 124 7.48 -3.98 6.33
N ALA A 125 8.16 -3.13 5.58
CA ALA A 125 8.62 -1.82 6.06
C ALA A 125 7.48 -0.84 6.40
N ALA A 126 6.27 -1.06 5.88
CA ALA A 126 5.10 -0.23 6.13
C ALA A 126 4.09 -0.85 7.10
N ALA A 127 4.47 -1.87 7.87
CA ALA A 127 3.57 -2.57 8.81
C ALA A 127 2.86 -1.62 9.81
N SER A 128 3.52 -0.54 10.26
CA SER A 128 2.91 0.47 11.14
C SER A 128 1.73 1.22 10.51
N LEU A 129 1.57 1.16 9.18
CA LEU A 129 0.44 1.70 8.45
C LEU A 129 -0.60 0.60 8.20
N GLY A 130 -0.19 -0.54 7.65
CA GLY A 130 -1.14 -1.56 7.21
C GLY A 130 -1.76 -2.40 8.33
N ILE A 131 -1.12 -2.52 9.50
CA ILE A 131 -1.73 -3.20 10.66
C ILE A 131 -3.00 -2.46 11.13
N PRO A 132 -2.97 -1.14 11.43
CA PRO A 132 -4.19 -0.45 11.84
C PRO A 132 -5.25 -0.38 10.74
N GLU A 133 -4.85 -0.33 9.47
CA GLU A 133 -5.76 -0.46 8.31
C GLU A 133 -6.47 -1.83 8.31
N LYS A 134 -5.72 -2.93 8.39
CA LYS A 134 -6.25 -4.30 8.50
C LYS A 134 -7.23 -4.43 9.67
N ASN A 135 -6.84 -3.94 10.84
CA ASN A 135 -7.65 -3.99 12.05
C ASN A 135 -8.98 -3.24 11.86
N THR A 136 -8.94 -2.09 11.19
CA THR A 136 -10.14 -1.26 10.96
C THR A 136 -11.17 -1.94 10.06
N VAL A 137 -10.77 -2.87 9.17
CA VAL A 137 -11.72 -3.64 8.36
C VAL A 137 -12.74 -4.38 9.23
N ALA A 138 -12.33 -4.89 10.39
CA ALA A 138 -13.23 -5.59 11.30
C ALA A 138 -14.29 -4.67 11.96
N LEU A 139 -14.07 -3.35 11.91
CA LEU A 139 -14.96 -2.33 12.47
C LEU A 139 -15.96 -1.79 11.43
N LEU A 140 -15.77 -2.11 10.14
CA LEU A 140 -16.66 -1.68 9.06
C LEU A 140 -18.02 -2.42 9.13
N PRO A 141 -19.10 -1.81 8.61
CA PRO A 141 -20.42 -2.42 8.66
C PRO A 141 -20.49 -3.69 7.81
N LYS A 142 -21.15 -4.72 8.34
CA LYS A 142 -21.39 -5.99 7.64
C LYS A 142 -22.64 -5.98 6.75
N GLU A 143 -23.37 -4.86 6.75
CA GLU A 143 -24.54 -4.65 5.91
C GLU A 143 -24.59 -3.19 5.46
N ILE A 144 -24.81 -2.96 4.17
CA ILE A 144 -24.97 -1.62 3.58
C ILE A 144 -26.14 -1.68 2.59
N GLY A 145 -27.10 -0.77 2.73
CA GLY A 145 -28.25 -0.70 1.82
C GLY A 145 -29.08 -2.00 1.75
N GLY A 146 -29.20 -2.73 2.87
CA GLY A 146 -29.91 -4.01 2.94
C GLY A 146 -29.17 -5.20 2.31
N LYS A 147 -27.89 -5.02 1.94
CA LYS A 147 -27.03 -6.08 1.41
C LYS A 147 -25.91 -6.39 2.37
N ARG A 148 -25.70 -7.69 2.63
CA ARG A 148 -24.53 -8.16 3.37
C ARG A 148 -23.26 -7.76 2.63
N VAL A 149 -22.24 -7.38 3.39
CA VAL A 149 -20.92 -7.01 2.90
C VAL A 149 -19.89 -8.03 3.39
N GLU A 150 -19.12 -8.59 2.46
CA GLU A 150 -17.99 -9.47 2.73
C GLU A 150 -16.68 -8.73 2.47
N TYR A 151 -15.77 -8.75 3.44
CA TYR A 151 -14.45 -8.16 3.32
C TYR A 151 -13.39 -9.26 3.21
N ILE A 152 -12.59 -9.23 2.16
CA ILE A 152 -11.51 -10.21 1.90
C ILE A 152 -10.18 -9.49 2.05
N VAL A 153 -9.45 -9.76 3.13
CA VAL A 153 -8.22 -9.03 3.47
C VAL A 153 -6.98 -9.85 3.12
N LEU A 154 -6.09 -9.26 2.31
CA LEU A 154 -4.81 -9.81 1.90
C LEU A 154 -3.66 -8.89 2.33
N ASP A 155 -2.53 -9.50 2.69
CA ASP A 155 -1.29 -8.78 2.99
C ASP A 155 -0.41 -8.70 1.74
N ASP A 156 -0.02 -7.49 1.35
CA ASP A 156 0.93 -7.26 0.26
C ASP A 156 2.39 -7.14 0.74
N ALA A 157 2.64 -7.17 2.05
CA ALA A 157 3.96 -7.13 2.65
C ALA A 157 4.82 -5.92 2.23
N SER A 158 4.20 -4.79 1.88
CA SER A 158 4.90 -3.62 1.34
C SER A 158 5.61 -3.88 -0.01
N ASP A 159 5.16 -4.88 -0.77
CA ASP A 159 5.74 -5.28 -2.06
C ASP A 159 4.77 -5.03 -3.23
N THR A 160 5.27 -4.39 -4.29
CA THR A 160 4.44 -3.99 -5.44
C THR A 160 3.96 -5.18 -6.26
N SER A 161 4.77 -6.24 -6.37
CA SER A 161 4.40 -7.45 -7.12
C SER A 161 3.29 -8.21 -6.40
N ARG A 162 3.39 -8.34 -5.07
CA ARG A 162 2.34 -8.93 -4.23
C ARG A 162 1.07 -8.10 -4.25
N ALA A 163 1.14 -6.78 -4.21
CA ALA A 163 -0.04 -5.92 -4.33
C ALA A 163 -0.78 -6.15 -5.66
N VAL A 164 -0.05 -6.27 -6.78
CA VAL A 164 -0.62 -6.60 -8.09
C VAL A 164 -1.22 -8.01 -8.11
N GLN A 165 -0.55 -9.01 -7.53
CA GLN A 165 -1.05 -10.38 -7.43
C GLN A 165 -2.34 -10.45 -6.60
N ASN A 166 -2.36 -9.81 -5.42
CA ASN A 166 -3.54 -9.71 -4.57
C ASN A 166 -4.69 -9.05 -5.33
N THR A 167 -4.42 -7.96 -6.06
CA THR A 167 -5.43 -7.23 -6.83
C THR A 167 -6.04 -8.10 -7.93
N ARG A 168 -5.22 -8.84 -8.68
CA ARG A 168 -5.71 -9.80 -9.68
C ARG A 168 -6.54 -10.90 -9.05
N LYS A 169 -6.05 -11.52 -7.98
CA LYS A 169 -6.81 -12.55 -7.24
C LYS A 169 -8.18 -12.03 -6.80
N LEU A 170 -8.23 -10.83 -6.21
CA LEU A 170 -9.48 -10.24 -5.73
C LEU A 170 -10.49 -10.01 -6.87
N ILE A 171 -10.02 -9.59 -8.04
CA ILE A 171 -10.89 -9.35 -9.21
C ILE A 171 -11.28 -10.65 -9.91
N ASP A 172 -10.29 -11.49 -10.22
CA ASP A 172 -10.41 -12.63 -11.13
C ASP A 172 -10.94 -13.88 -10.42
N GLU A 173 -10.59 -14.10 -9.16
CA GLU A 173 -11.01 -15.27 -8.38
C GLU A 173 -12.13 -14.94 -7.39
N ASP A 174 -11.97 -13.87 -6.61
CA ASP A 174 -12.92 -13.53 -5.55
C ASP A 174 -14.13 -12.72 -6.07
N HIS A 175 -14.03 -12.17 -7.28
CA HIS A 175 -15.05 -11.37 -7.96
C HIS A 175 -15.56 -10.19 -7.11
N VAL A 176 -14.63 -9.43 -6.54
CA VAL A 176 -14.98 -8.27 -5.70
C VAL A 176 -15.64 -7.15 -6.51
N ASP A 177 -16.51 -6.39 -5.83
CA ASP A 177 -17.20 -5.22 -6.38
C ASP A 177 -16.35 -3.94 -6.25
N ALA A 178 -15.47 -3.90 -5.26
CA ALA A 178 -14.54 -2.80 -5.03
C ALA A 178 -13.27 -3.29 -4.35
N ILE A 179 -12.21 -2.50 -4.47
CA ILE A 179 -10.94 -2.72 -3.78
C ILE A 179 -10.66 -1.55 -2.83
N VAL A 180 -10.10 -1.83 -1.66
CA VAL A 180 -9.52 -0.84 -0.74
C VAL A 180 -8.05 -1.15 -0.56
N GLY A 181 -7.19 -0.15 -0.74
CA GLY A 181 -5.73 -0.29 -0.66
C GLY A 181 -4.99 0.12 -1.93
N SER A 182 -3.66 0.04 -1.96
CA SER A 182 -2.78 -0.38 -0.85
C SER A 182 -2.39 0.78 0.10
N SER A 183 -1.68 0.47 1.18
CA SER A 183 -1.19 1.36 2.24
C SER A 183 -0.10 2.34 1.79
N ILE A 184 0.64 2.01 0.72
CA ILE A 184 1.78 2.80 0.25
C ILE A 184 1.70 3.15 -1.23
N THR A 185 2.25 4.32 -1.57
CA THR A 185 2.18 4.89 -2.93
C THR A 185 2.71 3.96 -4.02
N PRO A 186 3.88 3.29 -3.89
CA PRO A 186 4.36 2.39 -4.93
C PRO A 186 3.36 1.25 -5.25
N ASN A 187 2.76 0.67 -4.21
CA ASN A 187 1.78 -0.40 -4.37
C ASN A 187 0.49 0.11 -5.02
N ALA A 188 -0.05 1.23 -4.53
CA ALA A 188 -1.25 1.85 -5.10
C ALA A 188 -1.06 2.22 -6.59
N LEU A 189 0.10 2.76 -6.97
CA LEU A 189 0.42 3.06 -8.37
C LEU A 189 0.50 1.80 -9.24
N ALA A 190 1.08 0.72 -8.72
CA ALA A 190 1.20 -0.55 -9.45
C ALA A 190 -0.17 -1.22 -9.71
N MET A 191 -1.17 -0.94 -8.86
CA MET A 191 -2.52 -1.50 -8.98
C MET A 191 -3.38 -0.81 -10.04
N ILE A 192 -3.08 0.43 -10.43
CA ILE A 192 -3.96 1.28 -11.29
C ILE A 192 -4.35 0.57 -12.59
N ASP A 193 -3.39 -0.02 -13.29
CA ASP A 193 -3.64 -0.69 -14.57
C ASP A 193 -4.53 -1.92 -14.40
N VAL A 194 -4.35 -2.67 -13.31
CA VAL A 194 -5.11 -3.88 -13.02
C VAL A 194 -6.56 -3.56 -12.69
N VAL A 195 -6.79 -2.56 -11.83
CA VAL A 195 -8.15 -2.17 -11.42
C VAL A 195 -8.94 -1.55 -12.58
N ALA A 196 -8.27 -0.78 -13.44
CA ALA A 196 -8.86 -0.22 -14.64
C ALA A 196 -9.22 -1.31 -15.68
N GLN A 197 -8.34 -2.29 -15.91
CA GLN A 197 -8.61 -3.42 -16.80
C GLN A 197 -9.76 -4.28 -16.28
N GLY A 198 -9.79 -4.55 -14.98
CA GLY A 198 -10.87 -5.29 -14.32
C GLY A 198 -12.17 -4.50 -14.18
N LYS A 199 -12.19 -3.21 -14.56
CA LYS A 199 -13.31 -2.29 -14.34
C LYS A 199 -13.86 -2.39 -12.91
N THR A 200 -12.96 -2.27 -11.94
CA THR A 200 -13.27 -2.42 -10.52
C THR A 200 -12.83 -1.15 -9.78
N PRO A 201 -13.74 -0.41 -9.13
CA PRO A 201 -13.36 0.80 -8.42
C PRO A 201 -12.44 0.47 -7.24
N ALA A 202 -11.38 1.26 -7.07
CA ALA A 202 -10.42 1.12 -6.00
C ALA A 202 -10.35 2.40 -5.15
N ILE A 203 -10.29 2.26 -3.83
CA ILE A 203 -10.05 3.36 -2.88
C ILE A 203 -8.67 3.15 -2.26
N SER A 204 -7.69 3.91 -2.73
CA SER A 204 -6.32 3.91 -2.24
C SER A 204 -6.22 4.45 -0.83
N LEU A 205 -5.35 3.82 -0.03
CA LEU A 205 -4.96 4.25 1.32
C LEU A 205 -3.60 4.96 1.35
N ALA A 206 -3.00 5.18 0.17
CA ALA A 206 -1.76 5.93 -0.01
C ALA A 206 -2.00 7.38 -0.47
N ALA A 207 -1.04 8.27 -0.18
CA ALA A 207 -1.28 9.71 -0.18
C ALA A 207 -0.98 10.46 -1.48
N SER A 208 -0.07 9.94 -2.32
CA SER A 208 0.46 10.69 -3.47
C SER A 208 -0.61 11.21 -4.42
N ALA A 209 -0.45 12.47 -4.83
CA ALA A 209 -1.26 13.10 -5.86
C ALA A 209 -1.34 12.24 -7.12
N HIS A 210 -0.24 11.58 -7.48
CA HIS A 210 -0.08 10.81 -8.71
C HIS A 210 -0.98 9.58 -8.81
N ILE A 211 -1.58 9.15 -7.70
CA ILE A 211 -2.52 8.03 -7.68
C ILE A 211 -3.82 8.39 -8.39
N ILE A 212 -4.26 9.65 -8.29
CA ILE A 212 -5.53 10.13 -8.84
C ILE A 212 -5.40 11.30 -9.82
N ALA A 213 -4.22 11.91 -9.93
CA ALA A 213 -3.95 13.05 -10.81
C ALA A 213 -2.67 12.87 -11.67
N PRO A 214 -2.63 13.41 -12.90
CA PRO A 214 -3.76 14.01 -13.63
C PRO A 214 -4.85 12.97 -13.92
N MET A 215 -6.10 13.42 -14.04
CA MET A 215 -7.21 12.51 -14.33
C MET A 215 -7.07 11.90 -15.73
N ASP A 216 -7.29 10.58 -15.82
CA ASP A 216 -7.27 9.82 -17.07
C ASP A 216 -8.24 8.63 -17.00
N ALA A 217 -8.40 7.90 -18.09
CA ALA A 217 -9.34 6.77 -18.17
C ALA A 217 -9.06 5.64 -17.18
N LYS A 218 -7.80 5.48 -16.72
CA LYS A 218 -7.43 4.46 -15.73
C LYS A 218 -7.70 4.97 -14.32
N ARG A 219 -7.28 6.20 -14.01
CA ARG A 219 -7.51 6.89 -12.73
C ARG A 219 -8.98 7.20 -12.48
N ALA A 220 -9.82 7.19 -13.52
CA ALA A 220 -11.28 7.22 -13.40
C ALA A 220 -11.87 6.06 -12.55
N TRP A 221 -11.08 5.02 -12.29
CA TRP A 221 -11.42 3.89 -11.40
C TRP A 221 -10.80 3.99 -10.01
N VAL A 222 -10.00 5.02 -9.73
CA VAL A 222 -9.20 5.12 -8.51
C VAL A 222 -9.60 6.36 -7.71
N PHE A 223 -9.95 6.14 -6.46
CA PHE A 223 -10.24 7.14 -5.44
C PHE A 223 -9.23 7.04 -4.31
N LYS A 224 -9.19 8.01 -3.39
CA LYS A 224 -8.31 7.90 -2.22
C LYS A 224 -8.84 8.65 -1.00
N THR A 225 -8.56 8.11 0.19
CA THR A 225 -8.97 8.66 1.49
C THR A 225 -7.87 9.32 2.32
N PRO A 226 -6.57 9.19 2.03
CA PRO A 226 -5.58 10.11 2.57
C PRO A 226 -5.62 11.44 1.83
N GLN A 227 -5.19 12.51 2.50
CA GLN A 227 -5.08 13.82 1.89
C GLN A 227 -4.04 13.83 0.77
N ASN A 228 -4.24 14.69 -0.22
CA ASN A 228 -3.25 14.86 -1.28
C ASN A 228 -1.96 15.46 -0.71
N ASP A 229 -0.81 14.84 -1.02
CA ASP A 229 0.50 15.35 -0.61
C ASP A 229 0.69 16.82 -0.99
N ARG A 230 0.08 17.30 -2.09
CA ARG A 230 0.06 18.73 -2.44
C ARG A 230 -0.59 19.60 -1.36
N LEU A 231 -1.77 19.21 -0.90
CA LEU A 231 -2.51 19.92 0.15
C LEU A 231 -1.67 19.98 1.45
N MET A 232 -0.93 18.93 1.73
CA MET A 232 -0.10 18.83 2.94
C MET A 232 1.21 19.63 2.80
N ALA A 233 1.85 19.59 1.63
CA ALA A 233 3.04 20.38 1.31
C ALA A 233 2.76 21.88 1.31
N ASP A 234 1.62 22.31 0.78
CA ASP A 234 1.20 23.71 0.77
C ASP A 234 1.04 24.26 2.20
N ALA A 235 0.44 23.48 3.11
CA ALA A 235 0.35 23.88 4.53
C ALA A 235 1.73 23.97 5.17
N LEU A 236 2.57 22.97 4.94
CA LEU A 236 3.89 22.90 5.55
C LEU A 236 4.82 24.02 5.09
N ALA A 237 4.85 24.32 3.78
CA ALA A 237 5.63 25.42 3.22
C ALA A 237 5.13 26.78 3.73
N GLY A 238 3.82 26.99 3.79
CA GLY A 238 3.24 28.21 4.35
C GLY A 238 3.59 28.39 5.83
N TYR A 239 3.50 27.32 6.62
CA TYR A 239 3.89 27.32 8.03
C TYR A 239 5.38 27.65 8.20
N MET A 240 6.25 26.98 7.44
CA MET A 240 7.71 27.25 7.44
C MET A 240 8.01 28.72 7.17
N ALA A 241 7.40 29.32 6.14
CA ALA A 241 7.64 30.71 5.75
C ALA A 241 7.18 31.71 6.84
N LYS A 242 5.99 31.48 7.43
CA LYS A 242 5.47 32.27 8.56
C LYS A 242 6.39 32.21 9.78
N HIS A 243 7.09 31.09 9.98
CA HIS A 243 8.00 30.86 11.10
C HIS A 243 9.47 31.14 10.77
N GLY A 244 9.73 31.91 9.71
CA GLY A 244 11.06 32.46 9.43
C GLY A 244 12.03 31.50 8.76
N VAL A 245 11.61 30.29 8.37
CA VAL A 245 12.45 29.37 7.57
C VAL A 245 12.71 30.00 6.20
N LYS A 246 13.95 29.94 5.70
CA LYS A 246 14.34 30.41 4.36
C LYS A 246 14.97 29.30 3.52
N THR A 247 15.68 28.39 4.16
CA THR A 247 16.40 27.29 3.50
C THR A 247 15.98 25.94 4.07
N VAL A 248 15.73 24.98 3.18
CA VAL A 248 15.24 23.64 3.53
C VAL A 248 16.15 22.57 2.95
N GLY A 249 16.66 21.67 3.78
CA GLY A 249 17.23 20.41 3.33
C GLY A 249 16.12 19.38 3.15
N PHE A 250 16.17 18.58 2.08
CA PHE A 250 15.19 17.53 1.81
C PHE A 250 15.84 16.16 1.91
N ILE A 251 15.25 15.25 2.70
CA ILE A 251 15.63 13.84 2.76
C ILE A 251 14.38 13.00 2.56
N GLY A 252 14.24 12.36 1.39
CA GLY A 252 13.02 11.61 1.05
C GLY A 252 13.27 10.13 0.77
N PHE A 253 12.20 9.33 0.73
CA PHE A 253 12.32 7.97 0.21
C PHE A 253 12.81 7.96 -1.26
N ALA A 254 13.59 6.94 -1.60
CA ALA A 254 14.02 6.63 -2.96
C ALA A 254 12.91 5.87 -3.73
N ASP A 255 11.68 6.38 -3.67
CA ASP A 255 10.52 5.81 -4.34
C ASP A 255 9.52 6.91 -4.76
N ALA A 256 8.41 6.49 -5.37
CA ALA A 256 7.37 7.40 -5.86
C ALA A 256 6.71 8.27 -4.77
N TYR A 257 6.77 7.89 -3.48
CA TYR A 257 6.29 8.75 -2.40
C TYR A 257 7.27 9.90 -2.16
N GLY A 258 8.56 9.59 -1.99
CA GLY A 258 9.58 10.62 -1.79
C GLY A 258 9.74 11.54 -3.01
N ASP A 259 9.67 10.99 -4.22
CA ASP A 259 9.67 11.77 -5.46
C ASP A 259 8.44 12.68 -5.58
N GLY A 260 7.25 12.13 -5.29
CA GLY A 260 6.01 12.89 -5.29
C GLY A 260 6.06 14.06 -4.31
N TRP A 261 6.52 13.80 -3.07
CA TRP A 261 6.72 14.82 -2.05
C TRP A 261 7.73 15.89 -2.47
N TYR A 262 8.87 15.48 -3.05
CA TYR A 262 9.85 16.44 -3.55
C TYR A 262 9.24 17.36 -4.61
N GLY A 263 8.46 16.81 -5.55
CA GLY A 263 7.79 17.58 -6.60
C GLY A 263 6.79 18.61 -6.04
N VAL A 264 5.85 18.16 -5.20
CA VAL A 264 4.81 19.06 -4.65
C VAL A 264 5.41 20.06 -3.66
N PHE A 265 6.38 19.65 -2.84
CA PHE A 265 7.03 20.56 -1.90
C PHE A 265 7.93 21.56 -2.60
N SER A 266 8.62 21.19 -3.69
CA SER A 266 9.42 22.16 -4.47
C SER A 266 8.55 23.29 -5.03
N ALA A 267 7.36 22.96 -5.53
CA ALA A 267 6.40 23.96 -6.00
C ALA A 267 5.88 24.83 -4.85
N ALA A 268 5.48 24.23 -3.73
CA ALA A 268 5.00 24.94 -2.55
C ALA A 268 6.08 25.83 -1.92
N ALA A 269 7.32 25.34 -1.87
CA ALA A 269 8.49 26.07 -1.38
C ALA A 269 8.76 27.31 -2.23
N ALA A 270 8.80 27.16 -3.55
CA ALA A 270 8.98 28.29 -4.46
C ALA A 270 7.88 29.35 -4.29
N ALA A 271 6.62 28.94 -4.17
CA ALA A 271 5.48 29.84 -3.95
C ALA A 271 5.55 30.60 -2.61
N ASN A 272 6.25 30.05 -1.62
CA ASN A 272 6.40 30.64 -0.29
C ASN A 272 7.80 31.25 -0.04
N GLY A 273 8.63 31.39 -1.08
CA GLY A 273 9.97 31.98 -0.98
C GLY A 273 10.98 31.15 -0.20
N LEU A 274 10.76 29.84 -0.09
CA LEU A 274 11.69 28.88 0.52
C LEU A 274 12.65 28.34 -0.55
N ARG A 275 13.92 28.17 -0.20
CA ARG A 275 14.94 27.57 -1.08
C ARG A 275 15.32 26.18 -0.60
N ILE A 276 15.16 25.18 -1.44
CA ILE A 276 15.69 23.84 -1.17
C ILE A 276 17.21 23.85 -1.43
N VAL A 277 18.01 23.49 -0.42
CA VAL A 277 19.49 23.60 -0.47
C VAL A 277 20.20 22.25 -0.47
N ALA A 278 19.48 21.17 -0.19
CA ALA A 278 19.95 19.79 -0.31
C ALA A 278 18.77 18.89 -0.68
N ASN A 279 19.01 17.83 -1.44
CA ASN A 279 18.01 16.85 -1.84
C ASN A 279 18.66 15.47 -1.85
N GLU A 280 18.42 14.70 -0.79
CA GLU A 280 19.00 13.38 -0.58
C GLU A 280 17.91 12.32 -0.47
N ARG A 281 18.27 11.06 -0.77
CA ARG A 281 17.33 9.93 -0.81
C ARG A 281 17.82 8.72 -0.01
N TYR A 282 16.88 7.94 0.51
CA TYR A 282 17.14 6.68 1.21
C TYR A 282 16.02 5.66 0.96
N ASN A 283 16.32 4.37 1.04
CA ASN A 283 15.29 3.33 0.94
C ASN A 283 14.62 3.10 2.30
N ARG A 284 13.39 2.61 2.27
CA ARG A 284 12.60 2.27 3.48
C ARG A 284 13.30 1.25 4.39
N THR A 285 14.16 0.41 3.82
CA THR A 285 14.88 -0.67 4.51
C THR A 285 16.35 -0.35 4.77
N ASP A 286 16.81 0.86 4.45
CA ASP A 286 18.21 1.24 4.69
C ASP A 286 18.51 1.21 6.20
N ALA A 287 19.64 0.62 6.57
CA ALA A 287 20.09 0.57 7.96
C ALA A 287 20.78 1.88 8.43
N SER A 288 21.15 2.75 7.49
CA SER A 288 21.85 4.00 7.78
C SER A 288 21.59 5.05 6.71
N VAL A 289 21.50 6.30 7.14
CA VAL A 289 21.40 7.50 6.28
C VAL A 289 22.49 8.53 6.59
N THR A 290 23.60 8.08 7.19
CA THR A 290 24.67 8.99 7.65
C THR A 290 25.23 9.84 6.51
N GLY A 291 25.46 9.27 5.33
CA GLY A 291 26.00 10.03 4.19
C GLY A 291 25.07 11.13 3.72
N GLN A 292 23.78 10.82 3.59
CA GLN A 292 22.70 11.75 3.24
C GLN A 292 22.60 12.89 4.27
N VAL A 293 22.62 12.55 5.56
CA VAL A 293 22.58 13.54 6.64
C VAL A 293 23.80 14.45 6.60
N LEU A 294 25.02 13.92 6.45
CA LEU A 294 26.23 14.74 6.42
C LEU A 294 26.24 15.72 5.23
N LYS A 295 25.79 15.29 4.05
CA LYS A 295 25.62 16.19 2.89
C LYS A 295 24.57 17.27 3.14
N THR A 296 23.44 16.90 3.74
CA THR A 296 22.37 17.85 4.09
C THR A 296 22.87 18.89 5.09
N LEU A 297 23.64 18.49 6.11
CA LEU A 297 24.24 19.40 7.08
C LEU A 297 25.30 20.31 6.46
N GLY A 298 26.07 19.81 5.48
CA GLY A 298 27.03 20.61 4.71
C GLY A 298 26.38 21.79 3.97
N ALA A 299 25.10 21.68 3.61
CA ALA A 299 24.33 22.75 2.99
C ALA A 299 23.79 23.80 3.99
N ARG A 300 23.93 23.56 5.30
CA ARG A 300 23.50 24.43 6.41
C ARG A 300 22.05 24.96 6.28
N PRO A 301 21.04 24.08 6.16
CA PRO A 301 19.65 24.52 6.06
C PRO A 301 19.08 24.97 7.40
N ASP A 302 18.18 25.97 7.38
CA ASP A 302 17.41 26.42 8.55
C ASP A 302 16.48 25.30 9.08
N ALA A 303 15.96 24.49 8.15
CA ALA A 303 15.09 23.37 8.44
C ALA A 303 15.40 22.15 7.55
N VAL A 304 15.06 20.95 8.01
CA VAL A 304 15.08 19.73 7.18
C VAL A 304 13.67 19.16 7.08
N LEU A 305 13.20 18.91 5.85
CA LEU A 305 12.00 18.13 5.58
C LEU A 305 12.41 16.67 5.33
N ILE A 306 11.87 15.77 6.15
CA ILE A 306 11.95 14.33 5.96
C ILE A 306 10.67 13.85 5.28
N ALA A 307 10.80 13.46 4.01
CA ALA A 307 9.72 12.85 3.23
C ALA A 307 9.75 11.32 3.35
N GLY A 308 9.51 10.84 4.58
CA GLY A 308 9.36 9.44 4.94
C GLY A 308 7.96 9.12 5.46
N ALA A 309 7.69 7.85 5.72
CA ALA A 309 6.46 7.35 6.33
C ALA A 309 6.73 6.13 7.20
N GLY A 310 5.88 5.92 8.21
CA GLY A 310 6.01 4.84 9.18
C GLY A 310 7.29 4.92 10.01
N THR A 311 7.65 3.80 10.63
CA THR A 311 8.86 3.72 11.47
C THR A 311 10.18 4.02 10.75
N PRO A 312 10.38 3.75 9.44
CA PRO A 312 11.62 4.11 8.75
C PRO A 312 11.93 5.61 8.73
N ALA A 313 10.91 6.48 8.84
CA ALA A 313 11.10 7.93 8.86
C ALA A 313 11.84 8.43 10.11
N ALA A 314 11.90 7.64 11.18
CA ALA A 314 12.63 8.00 12.40
C ALA A 314 14.15 7.96 12.18
N LEU A 315 14.65 7.16 11.22
CA LEU A 315 16.08 7.00 10.99
C LEU A 315 16.80 8.32 10.63
N PRO A 316 16.35 9.12 9.63
CA PRO A 316 16.95 10.42 9.33
C PRO A 316 16.80 11.42 10.47
N ALA A 317 15.66 11.46 11.17
CA ALA A 317 15.45 12.34 12.32
C ALA A 317 16.48 12.09 13.44
N LYS A 318 16.59 10.83 13.88
CA LYS A 318 17.57 10.42 14.91
C LYS A 318 19.00 10.66 14.46
N THR A 319 19.30 10.43 13.18
CA THR A 319 20.64 10.65 12.64
C THR A 319 20.98 12.15 12.59
N LEU A 320 20.05 13.03 12.20
CA LEU A 320 20.24 14.48 12.27
C LEU A 320 20.54 14.93 13.70
N LYS A 321 19.74 14.47 14.67
CA LYS A 321 19.94 14.76 16.10
C LYS A 321 21.30 14.30 16.59
N ALA A 322 21.67 13.05 16.29
CA ALA A 322 22.96 12.47 16.69
C ALA A 322 24.17 13.15 16.04
N ARG A 323 23.99 13.83 14.89
CA ARG A 323 25.01 14.64 14.22
C ARG A 323 24.97 16.11 14.62
N GLY A 324 24.21 16.47 15.65
CA GLY A 324 24.19 17.81 16.23
C GLY A 324 23.36 18.83 15.47
N TYR A 325 22.42 18.40 14.63
CA TYR A 325 21.50 19.34 14.00
C TYR A 325 20.58 19.99 15.06
N THR A 326 20.56 21.32 15.07
CA THR A 326 19.75 22.13 15.99
C THR A 326 18.63 22.91 15.30
N GLY A 327 18.57 22.86 13.95
CA GLY A 327 17.51 23.46 13.17
C GLY A 327 16.18 22.72 13.30
N LYS A 328 15.14 23.21 12.62
CA LYS A 328 13.81 22.61 12.68
C LYS A 328 13.76 21.36 11.81
N VAL A 329 13.17 20.28 12.31
CA VAL A 329 12.87 19.11 11.50
C VAL A 329 11.37 19.04 11.29
N TYR A 330 10.99 18.88 10.02
CA TYR A 330 9.62 18.73 9.59
C TYR A 330 9.44 17.35 8.97
N GLN A 331 8.28 16.75 9.19
CA GLN A 331 7.90 15.44 8.68
C GLN A 331 6.66 15.58 7.77
N THR A 332 6.29 14.49 7.12
CA THR A 332 5.02 14.38 6.38
C THR A 332 3.93 13.77 7.26
N HIS A 333 2.68 13.79 6.82
CA HIS A 333 1.61 13.05 7.49
C HIS A 333 1.84 11.52 7.50
N GLY A 334 2.81 11.01 6.72
CA GLY A 334 3.20 9.61 6.72
C GLY A 334 3.77 9.11 8.05
N VAL A 335 4.10 10.00 9.01
CA VAL A 335 4.60 9.60 10.34
C VAL A 335 3.55 9.71 11.45
N ALA A 336 2.30 10.06 11.12
CA ALA A 336 1.22 10.34 12.06
C ALA A 336 0.64 9.08 12.75
N ASN A 337 1.48 8.29 13.42
CA ASN A 337 1.08 7.13 14.23
C ASN A 337 1.95 6.94 15.47
N ASN A 338 1.43 6.18 16.44
CA ASN A 338 2.11 5.98 17.72
C ASN A 338 3.39 5.13 17.60
N ASP A 339 3.51 4.30 16.56
CA ASP A 339 4.73 3.52 16.33
C ASP A 339 5.92 4.41 15.97
N PHE A 340 5.70 5.49 15.21
CA PHE A 340 6.73 6.49 14.93
C PHE A 340 7.19 7.18 16.22
N LEU A 341 6.23 7.64 17.05
CA LEU A 341 6.55 8.23 18.36
C LEU A 341 7.38 7.28 19.22
N ARG A 342 6.97 6.01 19.31
CA ARG A 342 7.69 4.98 20.07
C ARG A 342 9.10 4.73 19.56
N VAL A 343 9.32 4.67 18.24
CA VAL A 343 10.63 4.38 17.64
C VAL A 343 11.57 5.59 17.70
N CYS A 344 11.02 6.80 17.53
CA CYS A 344 11.82 8.00 17.59
C CYS A 344 12.10 8.47 19.02
N GLY A 345 11.09 8.41 19.89
CA GLY A 345 11.13 8.93 21.25
C GLY A 345 11.53 10.40 21.28
N LYS A 346 12.25 10.78 22.34
CA LYS A 346 12.76 12.15 22.56
C LYS A 346 13.60 12.75 21.42
N ASP A 347 14.11 11.95 20.49
CA ASP A 347 14.94 12.44 19.40
C ASP A 347 14.12 13.24 18.37
N CYS A 348 12.80 12.98 18.28
CA CYS A 348 11.85 13.72 17.44
C CYS A 348 11.03 14.76 18.23
N ASP A 349 11.33 15.02 19.50
CA ASP A 349 10.62 16.05 20.24
C ASP A 349 10.81 17.43 19.57
N GLY A 350 9.70 18.12 19.37
CA GLY A 350 9.65 19.41 18.70
C GLY A 350 9.51 19.36 17.18
N GLU A 351 9.55 18.17 16.55
CA GLU A 351 9.28 18.01 15.12
C GLU A 351 7.85 18.38 14.76
N LEU A 352 7.66 18.92 13.56
CA LEU A 352 6.40 19.45 13.05
C LEU A 352 5.96 18.71 11.80
N LEU A 353 4.66 18.50 11.62
CA LEU A 353 4.13 17.86 10.43
C LEU A 353 2.72 18.36 10.12
N PRO A 354 2.33 18.34 8.84
CA PRO A 354 0.92 18.41 8.51
C PRO A 354 0.29 17.03 8.77
N ALA A 355 -0.95 16.99 9.25
CA ALA A 355 -1.64 15.76 9.59
C ALA A 355 -3.15 15.86 9.30
N GLY A 356 -3.81 14.70 9.23
CA GLY A 356 -5.26 14.63 9.22
C GLY A 356 -5.85 14.96 10.60
N PRO A 357 -7.04 15.60 10.66
CA PRO A 357 -7.71 15.99 11.91
C PRO A 357 -7.87 14.85 12.92
N VAL A 358 -8.07 13.60 12.47
CA VAL A 358 -8.24 12.42 13.33
C VAL A 358 -7.14 12.24 14.37
N LEU A 359 -5.90 12.63 14.04
CA LEU A 359 -4.74 12.49 14.92
C LEU A 359 -4.89 13.25 16.24
N VAL A 360 -5.61 14.37 16.18
CA VAL A 360 -5.77 15.32 17.29
C VAL A 360 -7.24 15.63 17.52
N ALA A 361 -8.13 14.66 17.28
CA ALA A 361 -9.58 14.83 17.32
C ALA A 361 -10.08 15.53 18.61
N ASP A 362 -9.50 15.19 19.77
CA ASP A 362 -9.88 15.76 21.07
C ASP A 362 -9.49 17.25 21.21
N GLN A 363 -8.53 17.73 20.41
CA GLN A 363 -8.01 19.10 20.45
C GLN A 363 -8.71 20.02 19.45
N LEU A 364 -9.56 19.47 18.56
CA LEU A 364 -10.27 20.25 17.55
C LEU A 364 -11.42 21.05 18.19
N PRO A 365 -11.76 22.24 17.67
CA PRO A 365 -12.98 22.94 18.06
C PRO A 365 -14.23 22.15 17.64
N ASP A 366 -15.32 22.27 18.38
CA ASP A 366 -16.59 21.57 18.08
C ASP A 366 -17.19 21.95 16.73
N SER A 367 -16.84 23.13 16.20
CA SER A 367 -17.22 23.59 14.87
C SER A 367 -16.47 22.89 13.73
N ASN A 368 -15.40 22.13 14.00
CA ASN A 368 -14.68 21.41 12.96
C ASN A 368 -15.51 20.20 12.49
N PRO A 369 -15.89 20.11 11.20
CA PRO A 369 -16.76 19.05 10.71
C PRO A 369 -16.15 17.65 10.79
N ALA A 370 -14.83 17.53 10.87
CA ALA A 370 -14.16 16.24 11.02
C ALA A 370 -14.17 15.72 12.48
N LYS A 371 -14.45 16.56 13.47
CA LYS A 371 -14.32 16.20 14.89
C LYS A 371 -15.21 15.03 15.27
N GLN A 372 -16.51 15.10 14.98
CA GLN A 372 -17.45 14.05 15.37
C GLN A 372 -17.18 12.70 14.67
N PRO A 373 -16.96 12.65 13.33
CA PRO A 373 -16.53 11.42 12.67
C PRO A 373 -15.20 10.86 13.21
N ALA A 374 -14.23 11.73 13.51
CA ALA A 374 -12.95 11.32 14.07
C ALA A 374 -13.09 10.72 15.46
N LEU A 375 -13.88 11.33 16.35
CA LEU A 375 -14.18 10.80 17.68
C LEU A 375 -14.95 9.47 17.60
N ALA A 376 -15.86 9.32 16.63
CA ALA A 376 -16.58 8.06 16.41
C ALA A 376 -15.63 6.93 16.02
N TYR A 377 -14.73 7.17 15.06
CA TYR A 377 -13.70 6.18 14.69
C TYR A 377 -12.77 5.87 15.85
N LYS A 378 -12.26 6.90 16.54
CA LYS A 378 -11.39 6.74 17.72
C LYS A 378 -12.04 5.85 18.77
N ALA A 379 -13.30 6.14 19.13
CA ALA A 379 -14.03 5.35 20.12
C ALA A 379 -14.23 3.89 19.68
N ALA A 380 -14.60 3.66 18.41
CA ALA A 380 -14.75 2.31 17.86
C ALA A 380 -13.44 1.52 17.90
N TYR A 381 -12.33 2.16 17.51
CA TYR A 381 -11.01 1.54 17.47
C TYR A 381 -10.48 1.25 18.88
N GLU A 382 -10.55 2.21 19.78
CA GLU A 382 -10.06 2.05 21.16
C GLU A 382 -10.88 1.03 21.95
N LYS A 383 -12.18 0.91 21.68
CA LYS A 383 -13.02 -0.16 22.24
C LYS A 383 -12.55 -1.55 21.81
N ALA A 384 -12.07 -1.71 20.57
CA ALA A 384 -11.65 -3.00 20.04
C ALA A 384 -10.20 -3.36 20.36
N TYR A 385 -9.31 -2.35 20.45
CA TYR A 385 -7.86 -2.56 20.49
C TYR A 385 -7.15 -1.91 21.69
N GLY A 386 -7.89 -1.24 22.58
CA GLY A 386 -7.36 -0.61 23.79
C GLY A 386 -7.25 0.92 23.68
N ALA A 387 -7.20 1.56 24.85
CA ALA A 387 -7.10 3.02 24.95
C ALA A 387 -5.84 3.56 24.28
N ALA A 388 -5.94 4.73 23.65
CA ALA A 388 -4.86 5.40 22.93
C ALA A 388 -4.24 4.58 21.78
N ALA A 389 -4.89 3.50 21.32
CA ALA A 389 -4.42 2.69 20.20
C ALA A 389 -4.77 3.27 18.82
N VAL A 390 -5.61 4.32 18.77
CA VAL A 390 -6.10 4.90 17.51
C VAL A 390 -4.92 5.33 16.62
N SER A 391 -5.05 5.02 15.33
CA SER A 391 -4.08 5.40 14.30
C SER A 391 -4.77 6.11 13.14
N THR A 392 -4.15 7.18 12.68
CA THR A 392 -4.46 7.93 11.44
C THR A 392 -4.71 6.99 10.27
N PHE A 393 -3.86 5.96 10.13
CA PHE A 393 -3.87 5.04 8.99
C PHE A 393 -5.11 4.14 8.97
N GLY A 394 -5.52 3.61 10.12
CA GLY A 394 -6.80 2.92 10.21
C GLY A 394 -7.99 3.83 9.86
N GLY A 395 -7.89 5.13 10.17
CA GLY A 395 -8.88 6.14 9.78
C GLY A 395 -9.08 6.23 8.26
N HIS A 396 -8.05 5.94 7.45
CA HIS A 396 -8.21 5.90 5.99
C HIS A 396 -9.11 4.76 5.52
N VAL A 397 -9.07 3.59 6.18
CA VAL A 397 -9.99 2.46 5.92
C VAL A 397 -11.38 2.77 6.45
N TRP A 398 -11.48 3.40 7.63
CA TRP A 398 -12.76 3.86 8.16
C TRP A 398 -13.47 4.80 7.19
N ASP A 399 -12.74 5.80 6.68
CA ASP A 399 -13.27 6.78 5.73
C ASP A 399 -13.61 6.13 4.38
N ALA A 400 -12.85 5.12 3.93
CA ALA A 400 -13.21 4.33 2.75
C ALA A 400 -14.52 3.57 2.97
N GLY A 401 -14.72 3.04 4.17
CA GLY A 401 -15.98 2.45 4.60
C GLY A 401 -17.14 3.44 4.55
N LEU A 402 -16.95 4.69 5.01
CA LEU A 402 -17.96 5.75 4.93
C LEU A 402 -18.28 6.14 3.48
N MET A 403 -17.27 6.23 2.61
CA MET A 403 -17.48 6.46 1.17
C MET A 403 -18.31 5.33 0.54
N LEU A 404 -18.00 4.07 0.86
CA LEU A 404 -18.74 2.90 0.37
C LEU A 404 -20.16 2.86 0.92
N GLN A 405 -20.36 3.17 2.20
CA GLN A 405 -21.70 3.31 2.81
C GLN A 405 -22.56 4.36 2.08
N ARG A 406 -21.93 5.45 1.63
CA ARG A 406 -22.61 6.51 0.86
C ARG A 406 -22.92 6.08 -0.58
N ALA A 407 -22.02 5.36 -1.23
CA ALA A 407 -22.07 5.08 -2.66
C ALA A 407 -22.83 3.79 -3.03
N ILE A 408 -22.72 2.73 -2.22
CA ILE A 408 -23.35 1.43 -2.49
C ILE A 408 -24.88 1.53 -2.65
N PRO A 409 -25.63 2.26 -1.79
CA PRO A 409 -27.08 2.40 -1.97
C PRO A 409 -27.48 3.00 -3.32
N ASP A 410 -26.69 3.91 -3.87
CA ASP A 410 -26.94 4.50 -5.19
C ASP A 410 -26.59 3.54 -6.34
N ALA A 411 -25.54 2.73 -6.17
CA ALA A 411 -25.20 1.67 -7.11
C ALA A 411 -26.26 0.56 -7.16
N LEU A 412 -26.83 0.20 -6.00
CA LEU A 412 -27.88 -0.83 -5.87
C LEU A 412 -29.18 -0.46 -6.60
N LYS A 413 -29.44 0.82 -6.83
CA LYS A 413 -30.58 1.28 -7.65
C LYS A 413 -30.42 0.92 -9.13
N LYS A 414 -29.18 0.70 -9.59
CA LYS A 414 -28.85 0.53 -11.01
C LYS A 414 -28.50 -0.91 -11.38
N ALA A 415 -27.88 -1.67 -10.48
CA ALA A 415 -27.45 -3.05 -10.75
C ALA A 415 -27.28 -3.87 -9.47
N GLN A 416 -27.23 -5.19 -9.62
CA GLN A 416 -26.98 -6.12 -8.51
C GLN A 416 -25.48 -6.33 -8.27
N PRO A 417 -25.03 -6.51 -7.01
CA PRO A 417 -23.65 -6.85 -6.68
C PRO A 417 -23.14 -8.08 -7.46
N GLY A 418 -21.83 -8.13 -7.68
CA GLY A 418 -21.14 -9.16 -8.46
C GLY A 418 -21.17 -8.94 -9.97
N THR A 419 -21.74 -7.84 -10.46
CA THR A 419 -21.87 -7.56 -11.91
C THR A 419 -20.98 -6.39 -12.37
N PRO A 420 -20.49 -6.40 -13.62
CA PRO A 420 -19.78 -5.24 -14.19
C PRO A 420 -20.61 -3.95 -14.12
N ALA A 421 -21.93 -4.04 -14.33
CA ALA A 421 -22.84 -2.90 -14.24
C ALA A 421 -22.89 -2.30 -12.83
N PHE A 422 -22.80 -3.12 -11.78
CA PHE A 422 -22.73 -2.63 -10.41
C PHE A 422 -21.40 -1.91 -10.12
N ARG A 423 -20.28 -2.44 -10.61
CA ARG A 423 -18.98 -1.77 -10.46
C ARG A 423 -18.91 -0.44 -11.19
N GLU A 424 -19.48 -0.35 -12.40
CA GLU A 424 -19.63 0.90 -13.14
C GLU A 424 -20.55 1.89 -12.40
N ALA A 425 -21.67 1.42 -11.84
CA ALA A 425 -22.58 2.24 -11.05
C ALA A 425 -21.94 2.74 -9.75
N LEU A 426 -21.17 1.88 -9.07
CA LEU A 426 -20.45 2.21 -7.85
C LEU A 426 -19.34 3.23 -8.10
N ARG A 427 -18.56 3.06 -9.18
CA ARG A 427 -17.58 4.06 -9.64
C ARG A 427 -18.25 5.42 -9.85
N GLY A 428 -19.37 5.46 -10.57
CA GLY A 428 -20.12 6.71 -10.79
C GLY A 428 -20.73 7.30 -9.52
N ALA A 429 -21.11 6.49 -8.54
CA ALA A 429 -21.57 6.97 -7.24
C ALA A 429 -20.41 7.55 -6.40
N LEU A 430 -19.24 6.92 -6.44
CA LEU A 430 -18.02 7.42 -5.79
C LEU A 430 -17.51 8.74 -6.39
N GLU A 431 -17.74 9.01 -7.68
CA GLU A 431 -17.47 10.32 -8.31
C GLU A 431 -18.39 11.45 -7.82
N ASN A 432 -19.49 11.11 -7.17
CA ASN A 432 -20.56 12.04 -6.81
C ASN A 432 -20.82 12.12 -5.30
N VAL A 433 -19.82 11.78 -4.47
CA VAL A 433 -19.89 11.97 -3.02
C VAL A 433 -19.81 13.47 -2.72
N LYS A 434 -20.82 14.00 -2.03
CA LYS A 434 -20.93 15.41 -1.64
C LYS A 434 -21.15 15.55 -0.15
N ASP A 435 -20.47 16.53 0.43
CA ASP A 435 -20.58 16.95 1.82
C ASP A 435 -20.58 15.78 2.80
N LEU A 436 -19.70 14.81 2.60
CA LEU A 436 -19.56 13.65 3.48
C LEU A 436 -18.50 13.95 4.55
N PRO A 437 -18.88 14.21 5.82
CA PRO A 437 -17.92 14.36 6.89
C PRO A 437 -17.30 12.99 7.21
N VAL A 438 -15.98 12.95 7.29
CA VAL A 438 -15.19 11.75 7.56
C VAL A 438 -14.13 12.06 8.62
N SER A 439 -13.42 11.05 9.12
CA SER A 439 -12.45 11.25 10.22
C SER A 439 -11.30 12.19 9.82
N HIS A 440 -10.97 12.22 8.53
CA HIS A 440 -9.91 13.06 7.98
C HIS A 440 -10.34 14.41 7.39
N GLY A 441 -11.63 14.76 7.39
CA GLY A 441 -12.10 15.99 6.74
C GLY A 441 -13.54 15.92 6.24
N VAL A 442 -13.80 16.58 5.11
CA VAL A 442 -15.07 16.49 4.38
C VAL A 442 -14.77 16.14 2.93
N ILE A 443 -15.36 15.05 2.43
CA ILE A 443 -15.12 14.55 1.08
C ILE A 443 -16.17 15.11 0.11
N ASN A 444 -15.68 15.71 -0.98
CA ASN A 444 -16.43 16.21 -2.12
C ASN A 444 -15.79 15.76 -3.44
N THR A 445 -16.04 14.53 -3.87
CA THR A 445 -15.47 14.01 -5.12
C THR A 445 -16.18 14.57 -6.35
N THR A 446 -15.46 14.61 -7.46
CA THR A 446 -15.96 14.98 -8.80
C THR A 446 -15.28 14.09 -9.85
N PRO A 447 -15.76 14.03 -11.10
CA PRO A 447 -15.05 13.32 -12.17
C PRO A 447 -13.61 13.79 -12.43
N ALA A 448 -13.21 14.97 -11.95
CA ALA A 448 -11.86 15.52 -12.09
C ALA A 448 -11.01 15.41 -10.81
N ASP A 449 -11.64 15.15 -9.66
CA ASP A 449 -10.98 15.07 -8.35
C ASP A 449 -11.57 13.91 -7.54
N HIS A 450 -10.80 12.82 -7.49
CA HIS A 450 -11.14 11.59 -6.76
C HIS A 450 -10.57 11.54 -5.33
N ASN A 451 -10.10 12.68 -4.79
CA ASN A 451 -9.80 12.83 -3.37
C ASN A 451 -10.87 13.68 -2.67
N GLY A 452 -11.19 14.85 -3.23
CA GLY A 452 -12.29 15.69 -2.78
C GLY A 452 -12.09 16.38 -1.43
N PHE A 453 -10.86 16.41 -0.90
CA PHE A 453 -10.53 17.15 0.32
C PHE A 453 -10.10 18.58 0.02
N ASP A 454 -10.42 19.47 0.95
CA ASP A 454 -9.94 20.84 1.01
C ASP A 454 -9.12 21.11 2.27
N THR A 455 -8.88 22.39 2.58
CA THR A 455 -8.07 22.81 3.74
C THR A 455 -8.63 22.37 5.09
N ARG A 456 -9.90 21.95 5.21
CA ARG A 456 -10.46 21.39 6.44
C ARG A 456 -9.89 20.01 6.77
N ALA A 457 -9.26 19.35 5.79
CA ALA A 457 -8.68 18.03 5.95
C ALA A 457 -7.22 18.04 6.43
N ARG A 458 -6.67 19.20 6.77
CA ARG A 458 -5.28 19.32 7.25
C ARG A 458 -5.19 20.18 8.50
N VAL A 459 -4.28 19.81 9.38
CA VAL A 459 -3.83 20.59 10.54
C VAL A 459 -2.31 20.51 10.64
N ILE A 460 -1.67 21.45 11.33
CA ILE A 460 -0.27 21.32 11.73
C ILE A 460 -0.20 20.79 13.16
N VAL A 461 0.65 19.79 13.40
CA VAL A 461 0.89 19.24 14.73
C VAL A 461 2.38 19.24 15.04
N GLN A 462 2.70 19.25 16.33
CA GLN A 462 4.05 19.12 16.86
C GLN A 462 4.13 17.89 17.78
N ILE A 463 5.29 17.23 17.79
CA ILE A 463 5.61 16.20 18.78
C ILE A 463 6.04 16.87 20.09
N VAL A 464 5.32 16.61 21.18
CA VAL A 464 5.62 17.14 22.51
C VAL A 464 5.49 16.03 23.55
N GLY A 465 6.61 15.48 24.01
CA GLY A 465 6.63 14.48 25.07
C GLY A 465 5.86 13.21 24.68
N ASP A 466 6.23 12.64 23.53
CA ASP A 466 5.60 11.46 22.92
C ASP A 466 4.09 11.62 22.65
N LYS A 467 3.63 12.86 22.42
CA LYS A 467 2.22 13.17 22.08
C LYS A 467 2.14 14.12 20.90
N TRP A 468 1.03 14.02 20.16
CA TRP A 468 0.67 14.96 19.10
C TRP A 468 -0.03 16.17 19.69
N LYS A 469 0.53 17.36 19.46
CA LYS A 469 -0.03 18.63 19.91
C LYS A 469 -0.40 19.49 18.71
N LEU A 470 -1.69 19.81 18.59
CA LEU A 470 -2.20 20.75 17.58
C LEU A 470 -1.49 22.10 17.72
N GLN A 471 -1.05 22.64 16.59
CA GLN A 471 -0.48 23.99 16.49
C GLN A 471 -1.52 24.95 15.92
N ALA A 472 -1.44 26.21 16.32
CA ALA A 472 -2.18 27.27 15.66
C ALA A 472 -1.48 27.62 14.34
N ASP A 473 -2.27 27.81 13.29
CA ASP A 473 -1.82 28.19 11.93
C ASP A 473 -1.58 29.69 11.76
#